data_AF-A0A5S9R9C8-F1
#
_entry.id   AF-A0A5S9R9C8-F1
#
_cell.length_a   1.000
_cell.length_b   1.000
_cell.length_c   1.000
_cell.angle_alpha   90.00
_cell.angle_beta   90.00
_cell.angle_gamma   90.00
#
_symmetry.space_group_name_H-M   'P 1'
#
loop_
_entity.id
_entity.type
_entity.pdbx_description
1 polymer ?
#
loop_
_entity_poly.entity_id
_entity_poly.type
_entity_poly.pdbx_seq_one_letter_code
_entity_poly.pdbx_strand_id
1 'polypeptide(L)'
;MSLKQLDSQIEDLRAQAASLHKRGARTRDSLAKDSTLSDIGKRQKLDSERAQMKDKLSTLRAQEKELIDAKRQSIERRLFGLPSTSSSDPNQLIAYRDAQDRASKVTESAAAQELFASAMQSGDRTLAAAVVARALALVSSSALPVGSGWARIVNEYAEQYPSAGEDLADLIGLQKLQRRRSVAAALAYHPN
;
A
#
# COMPACT_ATOMS: atom_id res chain seq x y z
N MET A 1 1.55 2.59 -14.70
CA MET A 1 0.40 1.70 -14.45
C MET A 1 -0.69 2.47 -13.70
N SER A 2 -1.93 2.38 -14.16
CA SER A 2 -3.08 2.99 -13.47
C SER A 2 -3.50 2.16 -12.25
N LEU A 3 -4.24 2.76 -11.31
CA LEU A 3 -4.77 2.01 -10.16
C LEU A 3 -5.69 0.85 -10.59
N LYS A 4 -6.47 1.04 -11.68
CA LYS A 4 -7.32 -0.01 -12.25
C LYS A 4 -6.51 -1.21 -12.78
N GLN A 5 -5.38 -0.95 -13.43
CA GLN A 5 -4.49 -2.01 -13.90
C GLN A 5 -3.85 -2.76 -12.71
N LEU A 6 -3.44 -2.04 -11.66
CA LEU A 6 -2.94 -2.67 -10.44
C LEU A 6 -3.99 -3.57 -9.78
N ASP A 7 -5.22 -3.08 -9.64
CA ASP A 7 -6.33 -3.82 -9.06
C ASP A 7 -6.56 -5.14 -9.81
N SER A 8 -6.58 -5.09 -11.15
CA SER A 8 -6.67 -6.30 -11.99
C SER A 8 -5.53 -7.30 -11.72
N GLN A 9 -4.28 -6.83 -11.65
CA GLN A 9 -3.14 -7.71 -11.37
C GLN A 9 -3.21 -8.35 -9.98
N ILE A 10 -3.66 -7.58 -8.98
CA ILE A 10 -3.86 -8.07 -7.62
C ILE A 10 -4.96 -9.14 -7.59
N GLU A 11 -6.08 -8.92 -8.28
CA GLU A 11 -7.15 -9.90 -8.38
C GLU A 11 -6.69 -11.18 -9.09
N ASP A 12 -5.84 -11.09 -10.11
CA ASP A 12 -5.24 -12.26 -10.76
C ASP A 12 -4.34 -13.05 -9.79
N LEU A 13 -3.52 -12.38 -8.97
CA LEU A 13 -2.70 -13.03 -7.94
C LEU A 13 -3.58 -13.73 -6.89
N ARG A 14 -4.69 -13.10 -6.48
CA ARG A 14 -5.66 -13.67 -5.54
C ARG A 14 -6.39 -14.87 -6.14
N ALA A 15 -6.77 -14.80 -7.41
CA ALA A 15 -7.37 -15.91 -8.14
C ALA A 15 -6.40 -17.10 -8.26
N GLN A 16 -5.12 -16.83 -8.51
CA GLN A 16 -4.07 -17.86 -8.51
C GLN A 16 -3.93 -18.52 -7.13
N ALA A 17 -3.93 -17.75 -6.06
CA ALA A 17 -3.89 -18.28 -4.69
C ALA A 17 -5.11 -19.16 -4.36
N ALA A 18 -6.31 -18.72 -4.75
CA ALA A 18 -7.54 -19.51 -4.60
C ALA A 18 -7.48 -20.82 -5.41
N SER A 19 -6.91 -20.79 -6.63
CA SER A 19 -6.71 -21.98 -7.45
C SER A 19 -5.72 -22.98 -6.81
N LEU A 20 -4.65 -22.48 -6.18
CA LEU A 20 -3.68 -23.29 -5.45
C LEU A 20 -4.34 -24.02 -4.28
N HIS A 21 -5.19 -23.34 -3.52
CA HIS A 21 -5.96 -23.98 -2.44
C HIS A 21 -6.90 -25.06 -2.94
N LYS A 22 -7.67 -24.78 -4.00
CA LYS A 22 -8.58 -25.78 -4.60
C LYS A 22 -7.83 -27.00 -5.10
N ARG A 23 -6.66 -26.82 -5.73
CA ARG A 23 -5.80 -27.94 -6.14
C ARG A 23 -5.26 -28.70 -4.94
N GLY A 24 -4.75 -28.01 -3.92
CA GLY A 24 -4.26 -28.62 -2.69
C GLY A 24 -5.30 -29.50 -2.00
N ALA A 25 -6.54 -29.04 -1.88
CA ALA A 25 -7.64 -29.83 -1.33
C ALA A 25 -7.87 -31.12 -2.13
N ARG A 26 -7.97 -31.03 -3.47
CA ARG A 26 -8.12 -32.21 -4.34
C ARG A 26 -6.95 -33.18 -4.24
N THR A 27 -5.72 -32.67 -4.17
CA THR A 27 -4.52 -33.49 -3.98
C THR A 27 -4.55 -34.22 -2.65
N ARG A 28 -4.93 -33.54 -1.55
CA ARG A 28 -5.09 -34.21 -0.24
C ARG A 28 -6.11 -35.33 -0.30
N ASP A 29 -7.28 -35.09 -0.90
CA ASP A 29 -8.35 -36.08 -1.00
C ASP A 29 -7.92 -37.29 -1.84
N SER A 30 -7.17 -37.04 -2.91
CA SER A 30 -6.62 -38.10 -3.78
C SER A 30 -5.59 -38.94 -3.04
N LEU A 31 -4.66 -38.30 -2.31
CA LEU A 31 -3.65 -39.00 -1.50
C LEU A 31 -4.27 -39.80 -0.35
N ALA A 32 -5.35 -39.30 0.25
CA ALA A 32 -6.07 -40.03 1.30
C ALA A 32 -6.67 -41.35 0.78
N LYS A 33 -7.24 -41.31 -0.44
CA LYS A 33 -7.90 -42.44 -1.11
C LYS A 33 -6.94 -43.39 -1.83
N ASP A 34 -5.68 -43.02 -1.99
CA ASP A 34 -4.69 -43.85 -2.66
C ASP A 34 -4.37 -45.11 -1.84
N SER A 35 -4.79 -46.28 -2.30
CA SER A 35 -4.56 -47.58 -1.65
C SER A 35 -3.15 -48.14 -1.89
N THR A 36 -2.37 -47.53 -2.79
CA THR A 36 -1.01 -47.98 -3.12
C THR A 36 0.05 -47.41 -2.16
N LEU A 37 -0.33 -46.43 -1.34
CA LEU A 37 0.55 -45.77 -0.38
C LEU A 37 0.29 -46.27 1.05
N SER A 38 1.38 -46.55 1.77
CA SER A 38 1.35 -46.71 3.23
C SER A 38 1.00 -45.39 3.91
N ASP A 39 0.58 -45.44 5.17
CA ASP A 39 0.28 -44.23 5.95
C ASP A 39 1.48 -43.28 6.05
N ILE A 40 2.69 -43.84 6.17
CA ILE A 40 3.94 -43.07 6.18
C ILE A 40 4.15 -42.40 4.81
N GLY A 41 3.95 -43.12 3.71
CA GLY A 41 4.06 -42.56 2.36
C GLY A 41 3.03 -41.46 2.07
N LYS A 42 1.80 -41.62 2.57
CA LYS A 42 0.75 -40.59 2.50
C LYS A 42 1.18 -39.33 3.24
N ARG A 43 1.68 -39.46 4.47
CA ARG A 43 2.18 -38.32 5.27
C ARG A 43 3.31 -37.59 4.57
N GLN A 44 4.33 -38.31 4.08
CA GLN A 44 5.46 -37.72 3.38
C GLN A 44 5.04 -36.93 2.13
N LYS A 45 4.13 -37.50 1.31
CA LYS A 45 3.60 -36.78 0.14
C LYS A 45 2.79 -35.55 0.55
N LEU A 46 1.92 -35.67 1.57
CA LEU A 46 1.15 -34.53 2.09
C LEU A 46 2.04 -33.40 2.59
N ASP A 47 3.12 -33.72 3.29
CA ASP A 47 4.05 -32.73 3.82
C ASP A 47 4.85 -32.04 2.71
N SER A 48 5.27 -32.79 1.68
CA SER A 48 5.90 -32.22 0.49
C SER A 48 4.95 -31.25 -0.25
N GLU A 49 3.70 -31.66 -0.48
CA GLU A 49 2.68 -30.82 -1.11
C GLU A 49 2.39 -29.55 -0.29
N ARG A 50 2.30 -29.69 1.04
CA ARG A 50 2.14 -28.54 1.95
C ARG A 50 3.31 -27.57 1.86
N ALA A 51 4.54 -28.06 1.82
CA ALA A 51 5.72 -27.22 1.69
C ALA A 51 5.71 -26.44 0.37
N GLN A 52 5.45 -27.13 -0.76
CA GLN A 52 5.37 -26.48 -2.07
C GLN A 52 4.25 -25.44 -2.16
N MET A 53 3.07 -25.73 -1.60
CA MET A 53 1.97 -24.78 -1.55
C MET A 53 2.31 -23.56 -0.70
N LYS A 54 2.94 -23.76 0.46
CA LYS A 54 3.37 -22.69 1.35
C LYS A 54 4.31 -21.73 0.62
N ASP A 55 5.30 -22.26 -0.10
CA ASP A 55 6.26 -21.44 -0.85
C ASP A 55 5.57 -20.65 -1.96
N LYS A 56 4.73 -21.30 -2.78
CA LYS A 56 3.97 -20.62 -3.84
C LYS A 56 3.06 -19.52 -3.30
N LEU A 57 2.36 -19.77 -2.20
CA LEU A 57 1.51 -18.77 -1.55
C LEU A 57 2.33 -17.63 -0.96
N SER A 58 3.51 -17.92 -0.40
CA SER A 58 4.44 -16.89 0.08
C SER A 58 4.88 -15.98 -1.07
N THR A 59 5.24 -16.56 -2.22
CA THR A 59 5.61 -15.81 -3.43
C THR A 59 4.48 -14.91 -3.91
N LEU A 60 3.25 -15.42 -4.01
CA LEU A 60 2.09 -14.62 -4.45
C LEU A 60 1.81 -13.45 -3.48
N ARG A 61 1.94 -13.67 -2.16
CA ARG A 61 1.82 -12.60 -1.16
C ARG A 61 2.91 -11.56 -1.30
N ALA A 62 4.15 -11.98 -1.53
CA ALA A 62 5.27 -11.08 -1.74
C ALA A 62 5.07 -10.21 -2.98
N GLN A 63 4.59 -10.81 -4.09
CA GLN A 63 4.27 -10.11 -5.33
C GLN A 63 3.12 -9.10 -5.14
N GLU A 64 2.04 -9.47 -4.45
CA GLU A 64 0.94 -8.54 -4.14
C GLU A 64 1.47 -7.33 -3.35
N LYS A 65 2.29 -7.59 -2.32
CA LYS A 65 2.92 -6.53 -1.51
C LYS A 65 3.83 -5.64 -2.34
N GLU A 66 4.69 -6.23 -3.16
CA GLU A 66 5.64 -5.49 -4.00
C GLU A 66 4.92 -4.57 -5.00
N LEU A 67 3.86 -5.04 -5.66
CA LEU A 67 3.09 -4.22 -6.58
C LEU A 67 2.42 -3.03 -5.89
N ILE A 68 1.84 -3.23 -4.70
CA ILE A 68 1.23 -2.17 -3.90
C ILE A 68 2.29 -1.17 -3.42
N ASP A 69 3.41 -1.66 -2.87
CA ASP A 69 4.52 -0.84 -2.38
C ASP A 69 5.12 0.00 -3.52
N ALA A 70 5.38 -0.60 -4.68
CA ALA A 70 5.94 0.06 -5.84
C ALA A 70 5.02 1.17 -6.39
N LYS A 71 3.71 0.91 -6.51
CA LYS A 71 2.76 1.91 -6.98
C LYS A 71 2.62 3.06 -5.96
N ARG A 72 2.57 2.75 -4.66
CA ARG A 72 2.58 3.77 -3.59
C ARG A 72 3.82 4.65 -3.66
N GLN A 73 5.01 4.05 -3.66
CA GLN A 73 6.27 4.80 -3.74
C GLN A 73 6.34 5.66 -5.00
N SER A 74 5.83 5.15 -6.13
CA SER A 74 5.75 5.91 -7.38
C SER A 74 4.88 7.16 -7.26
N ILE A 75 3.71 7.05 -6.59
CA ILE A 75 2.80 8.18 -6.37
C ILE A 75 3.39 9.15 -5.35
N GLU A 76 3.86 8.66 -4.19
CA GLU A 76 4.47 9.50 -3.15
C GLU A 76 5.66 10.27 -3.69
N ARG A 77 6.48 9.67 -4.57
CA ARG A 77 7.58 10.37 -5.23
C ARG A 77 7.11 11.48 -6.18
N ARG A 78 5.95 11.32 -6.85
CA ARG A 78 5.39 12.39 -7.69
C ARG A 78 4.80 13.53 -6.86
N LEU A 79 4.12 13.20 -5.77
CA LEU A 79 3.46 14.17 -4.91
C LEU A 79 4.45 14.93 -4.02
N PHE A 80 5.39 14.22 -3.41
CA PHE A 80 6.19 14.71 -2.30
C PHE A 80 7.69 14.62 -2.57
N GLY A 81 8.12 14.00 -3.67
CA GLY A 81 9.53 13.87 -4.00
C GLY A 81 10.10 15.15 -4.60
N LEU A 82 11.41 15.36 -4.40
CA LEU A 82 12.13 16.41 -5.10
C LEU A 82 12.28 16.02 -6.59
N PRO A 83 11.86 16.86 -7.54
CA PRO A 83 12.05 16.60 -8.97
C PRO A 83 13.52 16.39 -9.30
N SER A 84 13.82 15.49 -10.25
CA SER A 84 15.20 15.22 -10.66
C SER A 84 15.94 16.48 -11.14
N THR A 85 15.21 17.39 -11.79
CA THR A 85 15.72 18.69 -12.25
C THR A 85 16.07 19.64 -11.10
N SER A 86 15.44 19.49 -9.93
CA SER A 86 15.70 20.29 -8.72
C SER A 86 16.70 19.61 -7.79
N SER A 87 16.91 18.31 -7.91
CA SER A 87 17.83 17.54 -7.07
C SER A 87 19.32 17.85 -7.28
N SER A 88 19.67 18.51 -8.38
CA SER A 88 21.03 18.99 -8.66
C SER A 88 21.30 20.39 -8.10
N ASP A 89 20.27 21.11 -7.62
CA ASP A 89 20.42 22.40 -6.96
C ASP A 89 20.55 22.19 -5.43
N PRO A 90 21.72 22.48 -4.83
CA PRO A 90 21.92 22.34 -3.39
C PRO A 90 20.92 23.13 -2.55
N ASN A 91 20.48 24.30 -3.00
CA ASN A 91 19.54 25.14 -2.25
C ASN A 91 18.15 24.50 -2.19
N GLN A 92 17.70 23.90 -3.29
CA GLN A 92 16.44 23.16 -3.35
C GLN A 92 16.49 21.91 -2.48
N LEU A 93 17.63 21.20 -2.47
CA LEU A 93 17.82 20.03 -1.61
C LEU A 93 17.78 20.41 -0.12
N ILE A 94 18.39 21.54 0.27
CA ILE A 94 18.35 22.04 1.64
C ILE A 94 16.93 22.46 2.03
N ALA A 95 16.25 23.24 1.19
CA ALA A 95 14.87 23.66 1.42
C ALA A 95 13.92 22.45 1.55
N TYR A 96 14.11 21.43 0.72
CA TYR A 96 13.37 20.19 0.81
C TYR A 96 13.61 19.47 2.15
N ARG A 97 14.86 19.35 2.60
CA ARG A 97 15.18 18.73 3.89
C ARG A 97 14.61 19.52 5.07
N ASP A 98 14.71 20.85 5.03
CA ASP A 98 14.13 21.73 6.04
C ASP A 98 12.61 21.56 6.12
N ALA A 99 11.93 21.58 4.97
CA ALA A 99 10.49 21.36 4.89
C ALA A 99 10.06 20.01 5.50
N GLN A 100 10.77 18.92 5.17
CA GLN A 100 10.49 17.59 5.72
C GLN A 100 10.73 17.54 7.24
N ASP A 101 11.83 18.10 7.72
CA ASP A 101 12.14 18.16 9.16
C ASP A 101 11.07 18.97 9.92
N ARG A 102 10.72 20.16 9.42
CA ARG A 102 9.68 21.01 10.00
C ARG A 102 8.32 20.32 10.04
N ALA A 103 7.88 19.72 8.94
CA ALA A 103 6.61 18.99 8.89
C ALA A 103 6.60 17.79 9.85
N SER A 104 7.72 17.08 9.99
CA SER A 104 7.81 15.90 10.87
C SER A 104 7.60 16.22 12.36
N LYS A 105 8.01 17.43 12.77
CA LYS A 105 7.89 17.91 14.16
C LYS A 105 6.48 18.35 14.53
N VAL A 106 5.60 18.56 13.55
CA VAL A 106 4.21 18.92 13.83
C VAL A 106 3.42 17.68 14.24
N THR A 107 2.87 17.72 15.45
CA THR A 107 2.08 16.64 16.06
C THR A 107 0.60 16.99 16.18
N GLU A 108 0.27 18.28 16.19
CA GLU A 108 -1.10 18.78 16.35
C GLU A 108 -1.68 19.28 15.03
N SER A 109 -2.94 18.91 14.75
CA SER A 109 -3.58 19.25 13.48
C SER A 109 -3.81 20.75 13.27
N ALA A 110 -4.03 21.52 14.34
CA ALA A 110 -4.20 22.97 14.25
C ALA A 110 -2.88 23.68 13.84
N ALA A 111 -1.78 23.32 14.49
CA ALA A 111 -0.45 23.84 14.14
C ALA A 111 -0.05 23.43 12.70
N ALA A 112 -0.44 22.25 12.26
CA ALA A 112 -0.22 21.82 10.88
C ALA A 112 -1.03 22.66 9.88
N GLN A 113 -2.28 22.99 10.20
CA GLN A 113 -3.10 23.84 9.35
C GLN A 113 -2.53 25.25 9.25
N GLU A 114 -2.02 25.83 10.34
CA GLU A 114 -1.34 27.13 10.33
C GLU A 114 -0.07 27.11 9.47
N LEU A 115 0.77 26.07 9.65
CA LEU A 115 1.99 25.89 8.86
C LEU A 115 1.66 25.71 7.37
N PHE A 116 0.63 24.93 7.05
CA PHE A 116 0.13 24.72 5.70
C PHE A 116 -0.37 26.03 5.09
N ALA A 117 -1.24 26.77 5.78
CA ALA A 117 -1.78 28.04 5.30
C ALA A 117 -0.66 29.07 5.04
N SER A 118 0.33 29.14 5.94
CA SER A 118 1.51 30.00 5.77
C SER A 118 2.32 29.62 4.53
N ALA A 119 2.59 28.33 4.32
CA ALA A 119 3.29 27.83 3.14
C ALA A 119 2.54 28.14 1.84
N MET A 120 1.21 27.98 1.85
CA MET A 120 0.37 28.28 0.71
C MET A 120 0.36 29.78 0.40
N GLN A 121 0.29 30.65 1.42
CA GLN A 121 0.32 32.10 1.26
C GLN A 121 1.66 32.61 0.71
N SER A 122 2.78 31.98 1.11
CA SER A 122 4.12 32.34 0.62
C SER A 122 4.48 31.70 -0.71
N GLY A 123 3.66 30.78 -1.22
CA GLY A 123 3.97 30.00 -2.42
C GLY A 123 5.03 28.91 -2.21
N ASP A 124 5.37 28.57 -0.96
CA ASP A 124 6.29 27.49 -0.62
C ASP A 124 5.62 26.11 -0.80
N ARG A 125 5.62 25.66 -2.05
CA ARG A 125 5.06 24.36 -2.43
C ARG A 125 5.78 23.19 -1.78
N THR A 126 7.06 23.34 -1.47
CA THR A 126 7.88 22.27 -0.88
C THR A 126 7.46 22.02 0.57
N LEU A 127 7.29 23.09 1.35
CA LEU A 127 6.76 22.99 2.71
C LEU A 127 5.30 22.53 2.71
N ALA A 128 4.45 23.08 1.84
CA ALA A 128 3.05 22.66 1.74
C ALA A 128 2.94 21.15 1.45
N ALA A 129 3.70 20.64 0.48
CA ALA A 129 3.73 19.22 0.15
C ALA A 129 4.23 18.34 1.32
N ALA A 130 5.25 18.78 2.06
CA ALA A 130 5.75 18.08 3.24
C ALA A 130 4.69 17.99 4.36
N VAL A 131 3.95 19.08 4.60
CA VAL A 131 2.85 19.09 5.59
C VAL A 131 1.72 18.15 5.15
N VAL A 132 1.37 18.13 3.87
CA VAL A 132 0.36 17.20 3.33
C VAL A 132 0.82 15.75 3.44
N ALA A 133 2.09 15.44 3.17
CA ALA A 133 2.65 14.10 3.36
C ALA A 133 2.53 13.63 4.81
N ARG A 134 2.85 14.51 5.77
CA ARG A 134 2.67 14.25 7.21
C ARG A 134 1.20 14.02 7.55
N ALA A 135 0.31 14.89 7.07
CA ALA A 135 -1.13 14.78 7.29
C ALA A 135 -1.67 13.44 6.76
N LEU A 136 -1.28 13.05 5.54
CA LEU A 136 -1.69 11.80 4.92
C LEU A 136 -1.20 10.58 5.71
N ALA A 137 0.04 10.60 6.20
CA ALA A 137 0.58 9.53 7.03
C ALA A 137 -0.23 9.37 8.34
N LEU A 138 -0.63 10.48 8.98
CA LEU A 138 -1.43 10.47 10.21
C LEU A 138 -2.88 10.03 9.95
N VAL A 139 -3.52 10.49 8.87
CA VAL A 139 -4.86 10.04 8.46
C VAL A 139 -4.85 8.54 8.12
N SER A 140 -3.81 8.07 7.44
CA SER A 140 -3.73 6.67 6.97
C SER A 140 -3.45 5.67 8.10
N SER A 141 -2.73 6.10 9.14
CA SER A 141 -2.32 5.26 10.28
C SER A 141 -3.37 5.16 11.38
N SER A 142 -4.37 6.04 11.39
CA SER A 142 -5.32 6.16 12.48
C SER A 142 -6.75 5.89 12.01
N ALA A 143 -7.58 5.36 12.93
CA ALA A 143 -9.03 5.40 12.80
C ALA A 143 -9.58 6.82 13.04
N LEU A 144 -8.83 7.86 12.63
CA LEU A 144 -9.22 9.24 12.88
C LEU A 144 -10.58 9.49 12.21
N PRO A 145 -11.49 10.20 12.91
CA PRO A 145 -12.79 10.54 12.34
C PRO A 145 -12.63 11.27 11.01
N VAL A 146 -13.54 10.96 10.08
CA VAL A 146 -13.78 11.80 8.91
C VAL A 146 -14.05 13.22 9.43
N GLY A 147 -13.20 14.19 9.04
CA GLY A 147 -13.27 15.57 9.53
C GLY A 147 -12.19 15.98 10.53
N SER A 148 -11.18 15.14 10.82
CA SER A 148 -9.99 15.61 11.56
C SER A 148 -9.27 16.74 10.80
N GLY A 149 -8.60 17.65 11.53
CA GLY A 149 -7.86 18.76 10.92
C GLY A 149 -6.81 18.29 9.89
N TRP A 150 -6.25 17.09 10.08
CA TRP A 150 -5.34 16.47 9.11
C TRP A 150 -6.01 16.13 7.77
N ALA A 151 -7.24 15.62 7.79
CA ALA A 151 -7.98 15.33 6.57
C ALA A 151 -8.32 16.61 5.80
N ARG A 152 -8.57 17.72 6.52
CA ARG A 152 -8.81 19.03 5.90
C ARG A 152 -7.61 19.50 5.08
N ILE A 153 -6.40 19.41 5.60
CA ILE A 153 -5.16 19.79 4.90
C ILE A 153 -5.03 19.03 3.56
N VAL A 154 -5.28 17.71 3.58
CA VAL A 154 -5.19 16.87 2.37
C VAL A 154 -6.23 17.29 1.34
N ASN A 155 -7.48 17.52 1.77
CA ASN A 155 -8.56 17.94 0.87
C ASN A 155 -8.29 19.33 0.27
N GLU A 156 -7.88 20.29 1.09
CA GLU A 156 -7.58 21.66 0.64
C GLU A 156 -6.43 21.67 -0.37
N TYR A 157 -5.40 20.85 -0.17
CA TYR A 157 -4.33 20.70 -1.15
C TYR A 157 -4.80 20.08 -2.46
N ALA A 158 -5.66 19.06 -2.40
CA ALA A 158 -6.24 18.42 -3.58
C ALA A 158 -7.12 19.38 -4.41
N GLU A 159 -7.88 20.25 -3.73
CA GLU A 159 -8.71 21.29 -4.37
C GLU A 159 -7.85 22.33 -5.10
N GLN A 160 -6.73 22.74 -4.51
CA GLN A 160 -5.83 23.74 -5.11
C GLN A 160 -4.93 23.17 -6.20
N TYR A 161 -4.62 21.87 -6.15
CA TYR A 161 -3.76 21.18 -7.12
C TYR A 161 -4.46 19.93 -7.67
N PRO A 162 -5.33 20.07 -8.70
CA PRO A 162 -6.14 18.96 -9.20
C PRO A 162 -5.34 17.73 -9.63
N SER A 163 -4.16 17.92 -10.24
CA SER A 163 -3.26 16.81 -10.61
C SER A 163 -2.72 16.05 -9.38
N ALA A 164 -2.48 16.76 -8.27
CA ALA A 164 -2.14 16.12 -7.00
C ALA A 164 -3.35 15.45 -6.36
N GLY A 165 -4.56 15.99 -6.57
CA GLY A 165 -5.82 15.39 -6.15
C GLY A 165 -6.03 13.98 -6.70
N GLU A 166 -5.73 13.75 -7.98
CA GLU A 166 -5.79 12.41 -8.59
C GLU A 166 -4.81 11.43 -7.91
N ASP A 167 -3.56 11.86 -7.71
CA ASP A 167 -2.53 11.05 -7.07
C ASP A 167 -2.86 10.77 -5.58
N LEU A 168 -3.42 11.73 -4.86
CA LEU A 168 -3.92 11.56 -3.48
C LEU A 168 -5.10 10.58 -3.43
N ALA A 169 -6.03 10.67 -4.38
CA ALA A 169 -7.14 9.72 -4.50
C ALA A 169 -6.63 8.30 -4.79
N ASP A 170 -5.60 8.18 -5.64
CA ASP A 170 -4.91 6.92 -5.93
C ASP A 170 -4.26 6.32 -4.66
N LEU A 171 -3.61 7.13 -3.81
CA LEU A 171 -3.05 6.67 -2.52
C LEU A 171 -4.13 6.17 -1.56
N ILE A 172 -5.24 6.89 -1.45
CA ILE A 172 -6.40 6.46 -0.65
C ILE A 172 -6.99 5.15 -1.23
N GLY A 173 -7.06 5.05 -2.56
CA GLY A 173 -7.48 3.85 -3.27
C GLY A 173 -6.61 2.64 -2.96
N LEU A 174 -5.29 2.80 -3.00
CA LEU A 174 -4.32 1.76 -2.62
C LEU A 174 -4.51 1.28 -1.17
N GLN A 175 -4.75 2.19 -0.25
CA GLN A 175 -5.02 1.83 1.15
C GLN A 175 -6.29 0.96 1.26
N LYS A 176 -7.34 1.30 0.50
CA LYS A 176 -8.56 0.47 0.43
C LYS A 176 -8.26 -0.89 -0.21
N LEU A 177 -7.46 -0.95 -1.27
CA LEU A 177 -7.05 -2.22 -1.91
C LEU A 177 -6.27 -3.12 -0.95
N GLN A 178 -5.36 -2.55 -0.15
CA GLN A 178 -4.60 -3.29 0.85
C GLN A 178 -5.49 -3.83 1.98
N ARG A 179 -6.54 -3.09 2.36
CA ARG A 179 -7.54 -3.53 3.35
C ARG A 179 -8.52 -4.56 2.77
N ARG A 180 -8.86 -4.47 1.49
CA ARG A 180 -9.72 -5.44 0.80
C ARG A 180 -8.94 -6.73 0.59
N ARG A 181 -9.34 -7.78 1.31
CA ARG A 181 -8.95 -9.20 1.14
C ARG A 181 -7.54 -9.40 0.58
N SER A 182 -6.51 -9.28 1.42
CA SER A 182 -5.17 -9.75 1.04
C SER A 182 -5.20 -11.23 0.63
N VAL A 183 -4.17 -11.69 -0.09
CA VAL A 183 -3.98 -13.13 -0.31
C VAL A 183 -4.02 -13.91 1.01
N ALA A 184 -3.74 -13.33 2.18
CA ALA A 184 -3.93 -14.01 3.47
C ALA A 184 -5.41 -14.18 3.87
N ALA A 185 -6.23 -13.15 3.65
CA ALA A 185 -7.65 -13.17 3.99
C ALA A 185 -8.50 -14.05 3.04
N ALA A 186 -8.11 -14.14 1.77
CA ALA A 186 -8.76 -15.03 0.79
C ALA A 186 -8.67 -16.52 1.18
N LEU A 187 -7.66 -16.90 1.97
CA LEU A 187 -7.40 -18.28 2.39
C LEU A 187 -8.10 -18.63 3.70
N ALA A 188 -8.38 -17.63 4.55
CA ALA A 188 -9.13 -17.81 5.80
C ALA A 188 -10.61 -18.16 5.56
N TYR A 189 -11.15 -17.90 4.36
CA TYR A 189 -12.55 -18.16 4.01
C TYR A 189 -12.80 -19.56 3.40
N HIS A 190 -11.76 -20.40 3.33
CA HIS A 190 -11.93 -21.82 3.03
C HIS A 190 -11.67 -22.62 4.31
N PRO A 191 -12.66 -22.73 5.21
CA PRO A 191 -12.54 -23.63 6.35
C PRO A 191 -12.38 -25.06 5.83
N ASN A 192 -11.49 -25.80 6.49
CA ASN A 192 -11.22 -27.22 6.22
C ASN A 192 -12.48 -28.07 6.33
#